data_AF-A0A836TJ60-F1
#
_entry.id   AF-A0A836TJ60-F1
#
_cell.length_a   1.000
_cell.length_b   1.000
_cell.length_c   1.000
_cell.angle_alpha   90.00
_cell.angle_beta   90.00
_cell.angle_gamma   90.00
#
_symmetry.space_group_name_H-M   'P 1'
#
loop_
_entity.id
_entity.type
_entity.pdbx_description
1 polymer ?
#
loop_
_entity_poly.entity_id
_entity_poly.type
_entity_poly.pdbx_seq_one_letter_code
_entity_poly.pdbx_strand_id
1 'polypeptide(L)'
;NKVEPLQKIKDQHKIWVSGLMRWQTNNRDSLDVFEERKEIVKFYPLLDITADQRELFIKDHHLPFHPLISKGYFSIGCKHCTVPGKGREGRWNNNPKTECGLHL
;
A
#
# COMPACT_ATOMS: atom_id res chain seq x y z
N ASN A 1 5.27 5.77 15.63
CA ASN A 1 5.07 6.83 14.61
C ASN A 1 3.90 6.59 13.65
N LYS A 2 3.68 5.38 13.09
CA LYS A 2 2.53 5.15 12.18
C LYS A 2 1.39 4.32 12.80
N VAL A 3 1.72 3.29 13.57
CA VAL A 3 0.74 2.33 14.11
C VAL A 3 -0.10 2.91 15.23
N GLU A 4 0.54 3.47 16.26
CA GLU A 4 -0.14 4.06 17.43
C GLU A 4 -1.15 5.18 17.08
N PRO A 5 -0.83 6.20 16.24
CA PRO A 5 -1.84 7.20 15.89
C PRO A 5 -2.99 6.63 15.08
N LEU A 6 -2.73 5.61 14.25
CA LEU A 6 -3.80 4.96 13.48
C LEU A 6 -4.73 4.15 14.39
N GLN A 7 -4.21 3.50 15.44
CA GLN A 7 -5.04 2.75 16.39
C GLN A 7 -6.09 3.65 17.06
N LYS A 8 -5.71 4.86 17.47
CA LYS A 8 -6.62 5.83 18.12
C LYS A 8 -7.85 6.19 17.25
N ILE A 9 -7.71 6.12 15.93
CA ILE A 9 -8.79 6.46 14.98
C ILE A 9 -9.54 5.21 14.52
N LYS A 10 -8.86 4.05 14.46
CA LYS A 10 -9.45 2.78 14.03
C LYS A 10 -10.66 2.39 14.88
N ASP A 11 -10.59 2.59 16.18
CA ASP A 11 -11.66 2.20 17.11
C ASP A 11 -12.97 2.99 16.87
N GLN A 12 -12.89 4.12 16.15
CA GLN A 12 -14.04 4.94 15.77
C GLN A 12 -14.71 4.49 14.45
N HIS A 13 -14.16 3.50 13.75
CA HIS A 13 -14.60 3.08 12.42
C HIS A 13 -14.81 1.57 12.34
N LYS A 14 -15.82 1.14 11.58
CA LYS A 14 -16.12 -0.29 11.37
C LYS A 14 -15.47 -0.88 10.14
N ILE A 15 -15.12 -0.04 9.15
CA ILE A 15 -14.53 -0.48 7.89
C ILE A 15 -13.27 0.32 7.60
N TRP A 16 -12.20 -0.38 7.23
CA TRP A 16 -10.96 0.21 6.73
C TRP A 16 -10.71 -0.21 5.28
N VAL A 17 -10.86 0.73 4.36
CA VAL A 17 -10.54 0.52 2.95
C VAL A 17 -9.06 0.79 2.68
N SER A 18 -8.39 -0.11 1.97
CA SER A 18 -6.99 0.06 1.56
C SER A 18 -6.74 -0.37 0.13
N GLY A 19 -5.96 0.42 -0.61
CA GLY A 19 -5.56 0.12 -2.00
C GLY A 19 -4.44 -0.91 -2.11
N LEU A 20 -4.48 -1.97 -1.30
CA LEU A 20 -3.55 -3.09 -1.46
C LEU A 20 -3.89 -3.82 -2.76
N MET A 21 -2.85 -4.19 -3.50
CA MET A 21 -2.91 -5.04 -4.67
C MET A 21 -2.00 -6.26 -4.43
N ARG A 22 -2.43 -7.43 -4.88
CA ARG A 22 -1.76 -8.72 -4.62
C ARG A 22 -0.33 -8.75 -5.18
N TRP A 23 -0.15 -8.34 -6.43
CA TRP A 23 1.14 -8.32 -7.13
C TRP A 23 2.21 -7.38 -6.52
N GLN A 24 1.87 -6.54 -5.54
CA GLN A 24 2.84 -5.62 -4.95
C GLN A 24 3.84 -6.31 -4.03
N THR A 25 3.47 -7.40 -3.35
CA THR A 25 4.36 -8.22 -2.51
C THR A 25 3.83 -9.64 -2.41
N ASN A 26 4.75 -10.62 -2.34
CA ASN A 26 4.39 -12.03 -2.15
C ASN A 26 3.63 -12.29 -0.83
N ASN A 27 3.79 -11.43 0.17
CA ASN A 27 3.07 -11.52 1.45
C ASN A 27 1.57 -11.21 1.34
N ARG A 28 1.09 -10.75 0.18
CA ARG A 28 -0.32 -10.38 -0.04
C ARG A 28 -1.10 -11.45 -0.79
N ASP A 29 -0.43 -12.51 -1.23
CA ASP A 29 -1.05 -13.62 -1.95
C ASP A 29 -2.06 -14.39 -1.13
N SER A 30 -2.00 -14.31 0.20
CA SER A 30 -2.97 -14.94 1.11
C SER A 30 -4.07 -14.00 1.59
N LEU A 31 -4.16 -12.77 1.09
CA LEU A 31 -5.21 -11.84 1.51
C LEU A 31 -6.52 -12.16 0.79
N ASP A 32 -7.62 -12.03 1.54
CA ASP A 32 -8.99 -12.02 1.05
C ASP A 32 -9.47 -10.58 0.86
N VAL A 33 -10.42 -10.36 -0.05
CA VAL A 33 -10.99 -9.02 -0.33
C VAL A 33 -11.56 -8.37 0.94
N PHE A 34 -12.13 -9.18 1.84
CA PHE A 34 -12.57 -8.77 3.17
C PHE A 34 -11.81 -9.57 4.22
N GLU A 35 -11.22 -8.87 5.17
CA GLU A 35 -10.48 -9.48 6.28
C GLU A 35 -10.93 -8.83 7.59
N GLU A 36 -11.47 -9.64 8.50
CA GLU A 36 -11.81 -9.15 9.84
C GLU A 36 -10.57 -9.16 10.73
N ARG A 37 -10.24 -8.01 11.33
CA ARG A 37 -9.17 -7.91 12.32
C ARG A 37 -9.67 -7.14 13.53
N LYS A 38 -9.75 -7.84 14.67
CA LYS A 38 -10.37 -7.29 15.90
C LYS A 38 -11.81 -6.86 15.58
N GLU A 39 -12.14 -5.58 15.74
CA GLU A 39 -13.49 -5.05 15.52
C GLU A 39 -13.63 -4.24 14.21
N ILE A 40 -12.62 -4.31 13.33
CA ILE A 40 -12.63 -3.59 12.05
C ILE A 40 -12.54 -4.56 10.87
N VAL A 41 -13.42 -4.36 9.89
CA VAL A 41 -13.38 -5.06 8.61
C VAL A 41 -12.42 -4.31 7.68
N LYS A 42 -11.34 -4.97 7.27
CA LYS A 42 -10.44 -4.45 6.24
C LYS A 42 -10.96 -4.86 4.87
N PHE A 43 -11.17 -3.87 4.00
CA PHE A 43 -11.64 -4.07 2.64
C PHE A 43 -10.57 -3.66 1.64
N TYR A 44 -10.22 -4.57 0.72
CA TYR A 44 -9.22 -4.37 -0.31
C TYR A 44 -9.86 -4.36 -1.71
N PRO A 45 -10.48 -3.25 -2.15
CA PRO A 45 -11.20 -3.19 -3.43
C PRO A 45 -10.31 -3.42 -4.65
N LEU A 46 -9.00 -3.20 -4.52
CA LEU A 46 -8.05 -3.29 -5.62
C LEU A 46 -7.23 -4.59 -5.59
N LEU A 47 -7.57 -5.55 -4.73
CA LEU A 47 -6.69 -6.67 -4.42
C LEU A 47 -6.31 -7.48 -5.67
N ASP A 48 -7.29 -7.74 -6.54
CA ASP A 48 -7.14 -8.60 -7.72
C ASP A 48 -6.86 -7.81 -9.01
N ILE A 49 -6.68 -6.49 -8.91
CA ILE A 49 -6.31 -5.66 -10.06
C ILE A 49 -4.85 -5.92 -10.42
N THR A 50 -4.59 -6.24 -11.70
CA THR A 50 -3.25 -6.43 -12.24
C THR A 50 -2.48 -5.12 -12.42
N ALA A 51 -1.15 -5.19 -12.56
CA ALA A 51 -0.33 -4.00 -12.81
C ALA A 51 -0.76 -3.27 -14.10
N ASP A 52 -1.03 -4.02 -15.17
CA ASP A 52 -1.46 -3.49 -16.47
C ASP A 52 -2.84 -2.83 -16.39
N GLN A 53 -3.80 -3.45 -15.71
CA GLN A 53 -5.13 -2.87 -15.51
C GLN A 53 -5.05 -1.54 -14.73
N ARG A 54 -4.20 -1.48 -13.69
CA ARG A 54 -3.97 -0.24 -12.94
C ARG A 54 -3.36 0.83 -13.85
N GLU A 55 -2.36 0.49 -14.67
CA GLU A 55 -1.72 1.45 -15.58
C GLU A 55 -2.66 1.98 -16.66
N LEU A 56 -3.45 1.08 -17.25
CA LEU A 56 -4.49 1.45 -18.20
C LEU A 56 -5.51 2.38 -17.56
N PHE A 57 -5.99 2.06 -16.36
CA PHE A 57 -6.94 2.90 -15.63
C PHE A 57 -6.39 4.30 -15.35
N ILE A 58 -5.14 4.40 -14.90
CA ILE A 58 -4.50 5.71 -14.66
C ILE A 58 -4.43 6.53 -15.96
N LYS A 59 -4.06 5.89 -17.07
CA LYS A 59 -3.95 6.53 -18.39
C LYS A 59 -5.31 7.00 -18.90
N ASP A 60 -6.31 6.13 -18.92
CA ASP A 60 -7.63 6.41 -19.49
C ASP A 60 -8.37 7.50 -18.70
N HIS A 61 -8.16 7.54 -17.38
CA HIS A 61 -8.76 8.54 -16.49
C HIS A 61 -7.87 9.77 -16.24
N HIS A 62 -6.73 9.89 -16.92
CA HIS A 62 -5.81 11.03 -16.80
C HIS A 62 -5.41 11.33 -15.33
N LEU A 63 -5.24 10.29 -14.51
CA LEU A 63 -4.95 10.47 -13.09
C LEU A 63 -3.51 10.99 -12.90
N PRO A 64 -3.30 11.99 -12.03
CA PRO A 64 -1.97 12.53 -11.81
C PRO A 64 -1.09 11.53 -11.06
N PHE A 65 0.15 11.40 -11.50
CA PHE A 65 1.17 10.65 -10.77
C PHE A 65 1.80 11.51 -9.68
N HIS A 66 2.28 10.87 -8.61
CA HIS A 66 3.05 11.57 -7.59
C HIS A 66 4.33 12.16 -8.21
N PRO A 67 4.69 13.44 -7.94
CA PRO A 67 5.84 14.11 -8.57
C PRO A 67 7.21 13.45 -8.34
N LEU A 68 7.30 12.49 -7.42
CA LEU A 68 8.55 11.76 -7.15
C LEU A 68 8.74 10.57 -8.09
N ILE A 69 7.70 10.13 -8.80
CA ILE A 69 7.81 9.06 -9.80
C ILE A 69 8.76 9.50 -10.93
N SER A 70 8.68 10.76 -11.38
CA SER A 70 9.62 11.32 -12.36
C SER A 70 11.06 11.43 -11.85
N LYS A 71 11.27 11.31 -10.54
CA LYS A 71 12.59 11.27 -9.88
C LYS A 71 13.05 9.84 -9.56
N GLY A 72 12.36 8.82 -10.08
CA GLY A 72 12.71 7.41 -9.91
C GLY A 72 12.16 6.72 -8.65
N TYR A 73 11.21 7.35 -7.94
CA TYR A 73 10.58 6.76 -6.75
C TYR A 73 9.28 6.03 -7.11
N PHE A 74 9.38 4.71 -7.36
CA PHE A 74 8.22 3.90 -7.77
C PHE A 74 7.44 3.27 -6.59
N SER A 75 7.92 3.40 -5.35
CA SER A 75 7.15 3.13 -4.12
C SER A 75 7.48 4.18 -3.06
N ILE A 76 6.48 4.96 -2.64
CA ILE A 76 6.71 6.16 -1.83
C ILE A 76 6.26 5.92 -0.38
N GLY A 77 7.13 6.23 0.59
CA GLY A 77 6.91 6.08 2.03
C GLY A 77 7.36 7.29 2.84
N CYS A 78 8.03 7.08 3.97
CA CYS A 78 8.64 8.18 4.73
C CYS A 78 9.92 8.68 4.05
N LYS A 79 10.24 9.98 4.20
CA LYS A 79 11.42 10.63 3.62
C LYS A 79 12.72 9.85 3.85
N HIS A 80 12.97 9.42 5.09
CA HIS A 80 14.21 8.72 5.48
C HIS A 80 14.19 7.20 5.17
N CYS A 81 13.08 6.69 4.65
CA CYS A 81 12.83 5.26 4.47
C CYS A 81 12.54 4.90 3.01
N THR A 82 12.69 5.88 2.10
CA THR A 82 12.35 5.74 0.69
C THR A 82 13.51 6.28 -0.13
N VAL A 83 14.02 5.45 -1.04
CA VAL A 83 15.06 5.79 -2.02
C VAL A 83 14.53 5.47 -3.43
N PRO A 84 15.12 6.03 -4.50
CA PRO A 84 14.80 5.64 -5.87
C PRO A 84 15.01 4.14 -6.09
N GLY A 85 14.15 3.50 -6.89
CA GLY A 85 14.16 2.05 -7.14
C GLY A 85 12.90 1.59 -7.86
N LYS A 86 12.96 0.46 -8.59
CA LYS A 86 11.89 -0.08 -9.45
C LYS A 86 10.82 -0.87 -8.67
N GLY A 87 10.01 -0.16 -7.92
CA GLY A 87 8.92 -0.75 -7.15
C GLY A 87 9.22 -0.66 -5.66
N ARG A 88 9.07 -1.75 -4.93
CA ARG A 88 9.14 -1.75 -3.45
C ARG A 88 10.53 -1.92 -2.86
N GLU A 89 11.55 -2.25 -3.65
CA GLU A 89 12.95 -2.27 -3.21
C GLU A 89 13.44 -0.89 -2.75
N GLY A 90 12.82 0.18 -3.24
CA GLY A 90 13.12 1.54 -2.78
C GLY A 90 12.66 1.80 -1.33
N ARG A 91 11.95 0.85 -0.71
CA ARG A 91 11.43 0.99 0.65
C ARG A 91 12.38 0.38 1.68
N TRP A 92 12.36 0.98 2.86
CA TRP A 92 13.04 0.50 4.06
C TRP A 92 14.58 0.52 4.02
N ASN A 93 15.24 1.24 3.10
CA ASN A 93 16.68 1.55 3.10
C ASN A 93 17.56 0.61 3.94
N ASN A 94 17.76 -0.63 3.46
CA ASN A 94 18.57 -1.68 4.10
C ASN A 94 18.03 -2.27 5.44
N ASN A 95 16.73 -2.18 5.70
CA ASN A 95 16.06 -2.82 6.84
C ASN A 95 15.28 -4.06 6.36
N PRO A 96 15.27 -5.19 7.10
CA PRO A 96 14.64 -6.45 6.68
C PRO A 96 13.11 -6.44 6.63
N LYS A 97 12.47 -5.27 6.71
CA LYS A 97 11.01 -5.15 6.67
C LYS A 97 10.49 -5.36 5.26
N THR A 98 9.51 -6.24 5.11
CA THR A 98 8.83 -6.52 3.84
C THR A 98 7.44 -5.89 3.77
N GLU A 99 6.86 -5.54 4.92
CA GLU A 99 5.57 -4.86 5.02
C GLU A 99 5.57 -3.73 6.05
N CYS A 100 4.65 -2.78 5.85
CA CYS A 100 4.44 -1.73 6.82
C CYS A 100 3.61 -2.26 7.99
N GLY A 101 4.01 -1.98 9.23
CA GLY A 101 3.24 -2.37 10.43
C GLY A 101 1.82 -1.82 10.54
N LEU A 102 1.38 -1.00 9.57
CA LEU A 102 -0.03 -0.67 9.41
C LEU A 102 -0.87 -1.90 9.01
N HIS A 103 -0.29 -2.80 8.22
CA HIS A 103 -0.96 -3.97 7.66
C HIS A 103 -0.56 -5.29 8.32
N LEU A 104 0.43 -5.26 9.22
CA LEU A 104 0.80 -6.41 10.06
C LEU A 104 -0.22 -6.66 11.16
#